data_AF-A0A1C6J201-F1
#
_entry.id   AF-A0A1C6J201-F1
#
_cell.length_a   1.000
_cell.length_b   1.000
_cell.length_c   1.000
_cell.angle_alpha   90.00
_cell.angle_beta   90.00
_cell.angle_gamma   90.00
#
_symmetry.space_group_name_H-M   'P 1'
#
loop_
_entity.id
_entity.type
_entity.pdbx_description
1 polymer ?
#
loop_
_entity_poly.entity_id
_entity_poly.type
_entity_poly.pdbx_seq_one_letter_code
_entity_poly.pdbx_strand_id
1 'polypeptide(L)'
;MKVKANKRGFTLVELVVVIAILAIIAAIAIPCLINIIDSTTASSGEAQAQTLNQECQNAYNEIKAGTINNTMSKNADGTAVSFAAIKNSGITTRKNAARNAKVSDIAKYYGLNINIGEYYYCTSAAIGSGLTIGTIVYSSTGTAPNINGCTFIQLDNTITLGTLYNNM
;
A
#
# COMPACT_ATOMS: atom_id res chain seq x y z
N MET A 1 -6.04 -65.97 -20.85
CA MET A 1 -5.29 -65.89 -19.58
C MET A 1 -5.64 -64.57 -18.90
N LYS A 2 -6.42 -64.59 -17.80
CA LYS A 2 -6.84 -63.36 -17.10
C LYS A 2 -5.79 -63.03 -16.03
N VAL A 3 -5.06 -61.93 -16.21
CA VAL A 3 -4.08 -61.42 -15.24
C VAL A 3 -4.82 -60.85 -14.04
N LYS A 4 -4.64 -61.45 -12.86
CA LYS A 4 -5.22 -60.97 -11.60
C LYS A 4 -4.29 -59.89 -11.05
N ALA A 5 -4.68 -58.62 -11.17
CA ALA A 5 -3.93 -57.51 -10.59
C ALA A 5 -4.02 -57.57 -9.05
N ASN A 6 -2.90 -57.84 -8.38
CA ASN A 6 -2.79 -57.74 -6.93
C ASN A 6 -2.85 -56.26 -6.54
N LYS A 7 -4.02 -55.80 -6.06
CA LYS A 7 -4.13 -54.51 -5.40
C LYS A 7 -3.53 -54.62 -4.00
N ARG A 8 -2.27 -54.23 -3.85
CA ARG A 8 -1.66 -53.99 -2.53
C ARG A 8 -2.30 -52.74 -1.96
N GLY A 9 -3.27 -52.91 -1.05
CA GLY A 9 -3.89 -51.80 -0.33
C GLY A 9 -2.94 -51.27 0.74
N PHE A 10 -2.94 -49.94 0.94
CA PHE A 10 -2.28 -49.29 2.06
C PHE A 10 -2.84 -49.85 3.38
N THR A 11 -1.97 -50.10 4.36
CA THR A 11 -2.41 -50.50 5.69
C THR A 11 -2.89 -49.27 6.46
N LEU A 12 -3.87 -49.45 7.35
CA LEU A 12 -4.33 -48.37 8.23
C LEU A 12 -3.18 -47.82 9.10
N VAL A 13 -2.24 -48.69 9.48
CA VAL A 13 -1.08 -48.33 10.29
C VAL A 13 -0.14 -47.38 9.54
N GLU A 14 0.14 -47.66 8.26
CA GLU A 14 0.96 -46.77 7.42
C GLU A 14 0.34 -45.37 7.31
N LEU A 15 -0.99 -45.28 7.22
CA LEU A 15 -1.68 -43.98 7.16
C LEU A 15 -1.58 -43.22 8.50
N VAL A 16 -1.78 -43.91 9.62
CA VAL A 16 -1.78 -43.29 10.96
C VAL A 16 -0.41 -42.73 11.34
N VAL A 17 0.68 -43.45 11.02
CA VAL A 17 2.04 -42.96 11.31
C VAL A 17 2.37 -41.70 10.50
N VAL A 18 1.94 -41.63 9.24
CA VAL A 18 2.20 -40.47 8.37
C VAL A 18 1.50 -39.22 8.91
N ILE A 19 0.21 -39.30 9.25
CA ILE A 19 -0.52 -38.15 9.79
C ILE A 19 0.04 -37.70 11.16
N ALA A 20 0.56 -38.63 11.97
CA ALA A 20 1.17 -38.31 13.26
C ALA A 20 2.46 -37.50 13.08
N ILE A 21 3.32 -37.87 12.13
CA ILE A 21 4.54 -37.11 11.82
C ILE A 21 4.20 -35.74 11.22
N LEU A 22 3.24 -35.69 10.28
CA LEU A 22 2.76 -34.43 9.70
C LEU A 22 2.19 -33.48 10.76
N ALA A 23 1.48 -34.00 11.75
CA ALA A 23 0.94 -33.19 12.85
C ALA A 23 2.04 -32.54 13.70
N ILE A 24 3.13 -33.27 14.00
CA ILE A 24 4.27 -32.72 14.75
C ILE A 24 4.97 -31.62 13.96
N ILE A 25 5.21 -31.84 12.66
CA ILE A 25 5.83 -30.83 11.79
C ILE A 25 4.94 -29.60 11.67
N ALA A 26 3.63 -29.81 11.44
CA ALA A 26 2.65 -28.73 11.30
C ALA A 26 2.57 -27.86 12.57
N ALA A 27 2.64 -28.47 13.76
CA ALA A 27 2.59 -27.75 15.03
C ALA A 27 3.71 -26.70 15.19
N ILE A 28 4.90 -26.95 14.63
CA ILE A 28 6.04 -26.02 14.67
C ILE A 28 6.04 -25.09 13.46
N ALA A 29 5.70 -25.61 12.28
CA ALA A 29 5.77 -24.88 11.02
C ALA A 29 4.70 -23.78 10.91
N ILE A 30 3.46 -24.04 11.36
CA ILE A 30 2.34 -23.10 11.26
C ILE A 30 2.62 -21.77 11.98
N PRO A 31 3.00 -21.73 13.27
CA PRO A 31 3.25 -20.46 13.96
C PRO A 31 4.45 -19.70 13.36
N CYS A 32 5.50 -20.41 12.92
CA CYS A 32 6.64 -19.80 12.24
C CYS A 32 6.22 -19.13 10.92
N LEU A 33 5.40 -19.82 10.13
CA LEU A 33 4.91 -19.31 8.85
C LEU A 33 4.02 -18.06 9.04
N ILE A 34 3.14 -18.05 10.04
CA ILE A 34 2.30 -16.89 10.35
C ILE A 34 3.16 -15.66 10.66
N ASN A 35 4.17 -15.81 11.53
CA ASN A 35 5.09 -14.71 11.86
C ASN A 35 5.85 -14.18 10.63
N ILE A 36 6.29 -15.08 9.74
CA ILE A 36 6.96 -14.69 8.49
C ILE A 36 6.00 -13.90 7.61
N ILE A 37 4.76 -14.36 7.43
CA ILE A 37 3.74 -13.66 6.65
C ILE A 37 3.49 -12.27 7.23
N ASP A 38 3.26 -12.16 8.55
CA ASP A 38 3.00 -10.87 9.21
C ASP A 38 4.19 -9.90 9.07
N SER A 39 5.42 -10.40 9.17
CA SER A 39 6.62 -9.56 8.97
C SER A 39 6.80 -9.12 7.51
N THR A 40 6.45 -9.99 6.55
CA THR A 40 6.56 -9.66 5.12
C THR A 40 5.45 -8.72 4.69
N THR A 41 4.23 -8.85 5.20
CA THR A 41 3.15 -7.91 4.93
C THR A 41 3.46 -6.53 5.52
N ALA A 42 3.96 -6.48 6.76
CA ALA A 42 4.39 -5.23 7.39
C ALA A 42 5.52 -4.54 6.60
N SER A 43 6.58 -5.28 6.28
CA SER A 43 7.71 -4.78 5.48
C SER A 43 7.27 -4.31 4.09
N SER A 44 6.38 -5.06 3.42
CA SER A 44 5.88 -4.69 2.09
C SER A 44 4.99 -3.45 2.14
N GLY A 45 4.13 -3.34 3.15
CA GLY A 45 3.27 -2.18 3.37
C GLY A 45 4.09 -0.93 3.67
N GLU A 46 5.13 -1.02 4.50
CA GLU A 46 6.05 0.09 4.76
C GLU A 46 6.78 0.56 3.48
N ALA A 47 7.26 -0.37 2.66
CA ALA A 47 7.91 -0.03 1.39
C ALA A 47 6.94 0.64 0.40
N GLN A 48 5.69 0.18 0.35
CA GLN A 48 4.64 0.82 -0.44
C GLN A 48 4.29 2.21 0.09
N ALA A 49 4.25 2.42 1.42
CA ALA A 49 4.05 3.74 2.01
C ALA A 49 5.16 4.71 1.60
N GLN A 50 6.42 4.29 1.65
CA GLN A 50 7.57 5.11 1.23
C GLN A 50 7.47 5.49 -0.25
N THR A 51 7.17 4.51 -1.10
CA THR A 51 6.95 4.73 -2.55
C THR A 51 5.83 5.73 -2.76
N LEU A 52 4.69 5.56 -2.07
CA LEU A 52 3.54 6.44 -2.19
C LEU A 52 3.85 7.87 -1.73
N ASN A 53 4.59 8.06 -0.64
CA ASN A 53 5.05 9.40 -0.20
C ASN A 53 5.89 10.08 -1.30
N GLN A 54 6.88 9.36 -1.83
CA GLN A 54 7.78 9.88 -2.86
C GLN A 54 6.99 10.30 -4.10
N GLU A 55 6.11 9.43 -4.58
CA GLU A 55 5.33 9.70 -5.78
C GLU A 55 4.27 10.80 -5.59
N CYS A 56 3.65 10.88 -4.40
CA CYS A 56 2.77 12.01 -4.07
C CYS A 56 3.53 13.33 -4.08
N GLN A 57 4.77 13.35 -3.56
CA GLN A 57 5.59 14.55 -3.53
C GLN A 57 6.06 14.95 -4.94
N ASN A 58 6.46 13.99 -5.76
CA ASN A 58 6.82 14.18 -7.17
C ASN A 58 5.63 14.75 -7.94
N ALA A 59 4.47 14.08 -7.89
CA ALA A 59 3.27 14.53 -8.59
C ALA A 59 2.82 15.93 -8.17
N TYR A 60 2.87 16.25 -6.87
CA TYR A 60 2.51 17.59 -6.40
C TYR A 60 3.34 18.68 -7.10
N ASN A 61 4.65 18.46 -7.22
CA ASN A 61 5.57 19.39 -7.87
C ASN A 61 5.42 19.39 -9.39
N GLU A 62 5.25 18.23 -10.00
CA GLU A 62 5.09 18.09 -11.44
C GLU A 62 3.78 18.70 -11.97
N ILE A 63 2.68 18.57 -11.23
CA ILE A 63 1.40 19.23 -11.58
C ILE A 63 1.56 20.74 -11.50
N LYS A 64 2.22 21.27 -10.45
CA LYS A 64 2.52 22.71 -10.32
C LYS A 64 3.38 23.22 -11.48
N ALA A 65 4.35 22.41 -11.92
CA ALA A 65 5.21 22.69 -13.06
C ALA A 65 4.50 22.53 -14.41
N GLY A 66 3.33 21.88 -14.45
CA GLY A 66 2.59 21.56 -15.68
C GLY A 66 3.16 20.35 -16.45
N THR A 67 4.12 19.64 -15.86
CA THR A 67 4.70 18.40 -16.41
C THR A 67 3.62 17.31 -16.47
N ILE A 68 2.95 17.05 -15.33
CA ILE A 68 1.71 16.28 -15.30
C ILE A 68 0.56 17.23 -15.66
N ASN A 69 -0.18 16.91 -16.72
CA ASN A 69 -1.28 17.72 -17.21
C ASN A 69 -2.36 16.87 -17.90
N ASN A 70 -3.60 17.37 -17.91
CA ASN A 70 -4.73 16.63 -18.47
C ASN A 70 -4.78 16.56 -20.01
N THR A 71 -3.87 17.25 -20.71
CA THR A 71 -3.83 17.28 -22.18
C THR A 71 -2.88 16.24 -22.77
N MET A 72 -1.78 15.92 -22.08
CA MET A 72 -0.70 15.07 -22.60
C MET A 72 -0.41 13.86 -21.71
N SER A 73 -0.71 13.94 -20.42
CA SER A 73 -0.43 12.85 -19.49
C SER A 73 -1.57 11.83 -19.48
N LYS A 74 -1.20 10.57 -19.26
CA LYS A 74 -2.12 9.45 -19.08
C LYS A 74 -1.81 8.78 -17.75
N ASN A 75 -2.84 8.20 -17.15
CA ASN A 75 -2.66 7.28 -16.04
C ASN A 75 -1.93 6.01 -16.53
N ALA A 76 -1.40 5.23 -15.61
CA ALA A 76 -0.74 3.95 -15.94
C ALA A 76 -1.66 2.96 -16.69
N ASP A 77 -2.97 3.06 -16.50
CA ASP A 77 -3.98 2.27 -17.24
C ASP A 77 -4.32 2.84 -18.64
N GLY A 78 -3.63 3.89 -19.08
CA GLY A 78 -3.84 4.55 -20.38
C GLY A 78 -5.02 5.53 -20.41
N THR A 79 -5.81 5.65 -19.33
CA THR A 79 -6.92 6.61 -19.26
C THR A 79 -6.41 8.04 -19.13
N ALA A 80 -7.23 9.02 -19.50
CA ALA A 80 -6.86 10.43 -19.38
C ALA A 80 -6.72 10.86 -17.91
N VAL A 81 -5.75 11.72 -17.63
CA VAL A 81 -5.61 12.40 -16.34
C VAL A 81 -6.70 13.47 -16.20
N SER A 82 -7.49 13.44 -15.13
CA SER A 82 -8.53 14.44 -14.84
C SER A 82 -8.21 15.36 -13.65
N PHE A 83 -7.26 14.97 -12.80
CA PHE A 83 -6.90 15.70 -11.58
C PHE A 83 -5.95 16.89 -11.81
N ALA A 84 -5.26 16.93 -12.95
CA ALA A 84 -4.32 18.00 -13.29
C ALA A 84 -4.96 19.07 -14.19
N ALA A 85 -4.39 20.28 -14.17
CA ALA A 85 -4.79 21.35 -15.08
C ALA A 85 -4.19 21.16 -16.48
N ILE A 86 -4.66 21.97 -17.45
CA ILE A 86 -4.07 22.06 -18.78
C ILE A 86 -2.64 22.60 -18.67
N LYS A 87 -1.70 22.07 -19.47
CA LYS A 87 -0.26 22.37 -19.42
C LYS A 87 0.07 23.86 -19.30
N ASN A 88 -0.57 24.69 -20.13
CA ASN A 88 -0.30 26.12 -20.22
C ASN A 88 -1.24 26.98 -19.36
N SER A 89 -1.99 26.37 -18.43
CA SER A 89 -2.82 27.13 -17.50
C SER A 89 -1.97 28.03 -16.60
N GLY A 90 -2.58 29.12 -16.11
CA GLY A 90 -1.95 29.99 -15.12
C GLY A 90 -1.42 29.22 -13.91
N ILE A 91 -0.35 29.74 -13.29
CA ILE A 91 0.33 29.10 -12.14
C ILE A 91 -0.66 28.80 -11.01
N THR A 92 -1.59 29.73 -10.72
CA THR A 92 -2.61 29.55 -9.68
C THR A 92 -3.53 28.35 -9.99
N THR A 93 -3.96 28.19 -11.23
CA THR A 93 -4.79 27.05 -11.65
C THR A 93 -4.06 25.73 -11.48
N ARG A 94 -2.78 25.67 -11.87
CA ARG A 94 -1.94 24.47 -11.70
C ARG A 94 -1.69 24.14 -10.22
N LYS A 95 -1.42 25.14 -9.39
CA LYS A 95 -1.30 24.96 -7.93
C LYS A 95 -2.60 24.45 -7.30
N ASN A 96 -3.74 24.98 -7.72
CA ASN A 96 -5.04 24.51 -7.24
C ASN A 96 -5.33 23.08 -7.67
N ALA A 97 -5.01 22.72 -8.93
CA ALA A 97 -5.12 21.33 -9.39
C ALA A 97 -4.21 20.39 -8.58
N ALA A 98 -2.94 20.78 -8.34
CA ALA A 98 -2.02 19.99 -7.53
C ALA A 98 -2.54 19.78 -6.09
N ARG A 99 -3.08 20.82 -5.46
CA ARG A 99 -3.69 20.73 -4.12
C ARG A 99 -4.93 19.85 -4.08
N ASN A 100 -5.73 19.84 -5.16
CA ASN A 100 -6.99 19.11 -5.21
C ASN A 100 -6.82 17.68 -5.74
N ALA A 101 -5.66 17.33 -6.30
CA ALA A 101 -5.36 15.97 -6.72
C ALA A 101 -5.44 15.02 -5.53
N LYS A 102 -6.10 13.87 -5.70
CA LYS A 102 -6.27 12.88 -4.63
C LYS A 102 -5.12 11.91 -4.61
N VAL A 103 -4.78 11.39 -3.42
CA VAL A 103 -3.75 10.35 -3.27
C VAL A 103 -4.08 9.12 -4.13
N SER A 104 -5.37 8.76 -4.21
CA SER A 104 -5.85 7.67 -5.07
C SER A 104 -5.61 7.92 -6.57
N ASP A 105 -5.73 9.17 -7.02
CA ASP A 105 -5.45 9.53 -8.41
C ASP A 105 -3.95 9.43 -8.71
N ILE A 106 -3.10 9.79 -7.74
CA ILE A 106 -1.65 9.68 -7.88
C ILE A 106 -1.21 8.22 -7.90
N ALA A 107 -1.75 7.39 -6.99
CA ALA A 107 -1.49 5.95 -7.00
C ALA A 107 -1.86 5.34 -8.36
N LYS A 108 -3.01 5.73 -8.91
CA LYS A 108 -3.43 5.32 -10.26
C LYS A 108 -2.50 5.84 -11.36
N TYR A 109 -2.07 7.10 -11.28
CA TYR A 109 -1.18 7.71 -12.27
C TYR A 109 0.14 6.93 -12.41
N TYR A 110 0.74 6.55 -11.28
CA TYR A 110 1.99 5.78 -11.24
C TYR A 110 1.79 4.24 -11.31
N GLY A 111 0.55 3.76 -11.39
CA GLY A 111 0.26 2.33 -11.47
C GLY A 111 0.55 1.57 -10.17
N LEU A 112 0.51 2.25 -9.03
CA LEU A 112 0.72 1.64 -7.72
C LEU A 112 -0.49 0.78 -7.35
N ASN A 113 -0.25 -0.51 -7.11
CA ASN A 113 -1.27 -1.44 -6.64
C ASN A 113 -1.33 -1.40 -5.10
N ILE A 114 -1.97 -0.36 -4.57
CA ILE A 114 -2.01 -0.07 -3.13
C ILE A 114 -3.48 0.01 -2.68
N ASN A 115 -3.81 -0.68 -1.60
CA ASN A 115 -5.09 -0.50 -0.90
C ASN A 115 -5.01 0.73 0.01
N ILE A 116 -5.47 1.87 -0.48
CA ILE A 116 -5.39 3.18 0.23
C ILE A 116 -5.91 3.09 1.68
N GLY A 117 -6.94 2.28 1.94
CA GLY A 117 -7.53 2.14 3.27
C GLY A 117 -6.61 1.49 4.32
N GLU A 118 -5.50 0.85 3.93
CA GLU A 118 -4.56 0.24 4.89
C GLU A 118 -3.53 1.24 5.44
N TYR A 119 -3.54 2.47 4.92
CA TYR A 119 -2.54 3.49 5.23
C TYR A 119 -3.15 4.60 6.08
N TYR A 120 -2.27 5.32 6.77
CA TYR A 120 -2.61 6.46 7.60
C TYR A 120 -1.71 7.63 7.27
N TYR A 121 -2.19 8.86 7.43
CA TYR A 121 -1.35 10.05 7.29
C TYR A 121 -1.26 10.77 8.63
N CYS A 122 -0.06 11.27 8.92
CA CYS A 122 0.22 12.05 10.11
C CYS A 122 -0.49 13.41 10.05
N THR A 123 -1.33 13.71 11.04
CA THR A 123 -2.06 15.00 11.14
C THR A 123 -1.46 15.95 12.17
N SER A 124 -0.70 15.42 13.12
CA SER A 124 0.15 16.19 14.02
C SER A 124 1.39 15.39 14.33
N ALA A 125 2.53 16.06 14.44
CA ALA A 125 3.81 15.45 14.77
C ALA A 125 4.51 16.28 15.86
N ALA A 126 4.83 15.64 16.98
CA ALA A 126 5.66 16.26 18.01
C ALA A 126 7.09 16.47 17.48
N ILE A 127 7.74 17.55 17.96
CA ILE A 127 9.15 17.82 17.69
C ILE A 127 9.97 16.63 18.19
N GLY A 128 10.83 16.07 17.32
CA GLY A 128 11.66 14.92 17.64
C GLY A 128 11.00 13.55 17.45
N SER A 129 9.76 13.48 16.96
CA SER A 129 9.08 12.21 16.63
C SER A 129 9.66 11.48 15.41
N GLY A 130 10.50 12.16 14.61
CA GLY A 130 11.05 11.63 13.36
C GLY A 130 10.04 11.60 12.20
N LEU A 131 8.81 12.07 12.41
CA LEU A 131 7.78 12.20 11.38
C LEU A 131 7.48 13.67 11.08
N THR A 132 6.99 13.92 9.87
CA THR A 132 6.44 15.22 9.49
C THR A 132 4.93 15.09 9.28
N ILE A 133 4.20 16.18 9.46
CA ILE A 133 2.78 16.22 9.12
C ILE A 133 2.61 15.90 7.62
N GLY A 134 1.61 15.10 7.29
CA GLY A 134 1.34 14.63 5.93
C GLY A 134 2.06 13.33 5.55
N THR A 135 3.05 12.88 6.34
CA THR A 135 3.73 11.59 6.05
C THR A 135 2.72 10.44 6.10
N ILE A 136 2.69 9.66 5.02
CA ILE A 136 1.89 8.44 4.91
C ILE A 136 2.67 7.28 5.55
N VAL A 137 2.00 6.47 6.36
CA VAL A 137 2.56 5.32 7.08
C VAL A 137 1.62 4.13 6.97
N TYR A 138 2.19 2.93 6.99
CA TYR A 138 1.44 1.68 7.01
C TYR A 138 1.18 1.22 8.46
N SER A 139 0.11 0.45 8.66
CA SER A 139 -0.15 -0.23 9.93
C SER A 139 -0.64 -1.66 9.70
N SER A 140 0.15 -2.65 10.14
CA SER A 140 -0.22 -4.08 10.04
C SER A 140 -1.35 -4.48 11.00
N THR A 141 -1.68 -3.65 11.98
CA THR A 141 -2.70 -3.96 13.02
C THR A 141 -4.11 -3.55 12.62
N GLY A 142 -4.29 -2.88 11.48
CA GLY A 142 -5.58 -2.33 11.05
C GLY A 142 -6.07 -1.16 11.92
N THR A 143 -5.22 -0.64 12.81
CA THR A 143 -5.49 0.51 13.67
C THR A 143 -4.47 1.63 13.40
N ALA A 144 -4.80 2.86 13.78
CA ALA A 144 -3.89 3.98 13.64
C ALA A 144 -2.53 3.70 14.34
N PRO A 145 -1.39 4.03 13.71
CA PRO A 145 -0.08 3.87 14.32
C PRO A 145 0.03 4.59 15.66
N ASN A 146 0.65 3.93 16.65
CA ASN A 146 0.89 4.49 17.97
C ASN A 146 2.34 5.00 18.06
N ILE A 147 2.56 6.21 17.56
CA ILE A 147 3.85 6.92 17.67
C ILE A 147 3.66 8.07 18.66
N ASN A 148 4.53 8.12 19.67
CA ASN A 148 4.43 9.11 20.75
C ASN A 148 4.41 10.54 20.21
N GLY A 149 3.37 11.29 20.57
CA GLY A 149 3.21 12.68 20.17
C GLY A 149 2.78 12.89 18.71
N CYS A 150 2.36 11.83 18.02
CA CYS A 150 1.81 11.91 16.68
C CYS A 150 0.34 11.50 16.66
N THR A 151 -0.45 12.14 15.79
CA THR A 151 -1.82 11.73 15.51
C THR A 151 -1.97 11.33 14.05
N PHE A 152 -2.85 10.37 13.79
CA PHE A 152 -3.03 9.82 12.46
C PHE A 152 -4.51 9.75 12.09
N ILE A 153 -4.79 9.94 10.81
CA ILE A 153 -6.09 9.66 10.21
C ILE A 153 -5.88 8.66 9.09
N GLN A 154 -6.80 7.70 8.96
CA GLN A 154 -6.78 6.70 7.90
C GLN A 154 -6.90 7.39 6.53
N LEU A 155 -6.14 6.94 5.54
CA LEU A 155 -6.33 7.42 4.18
C LEU A 155 -7.64 6.89 3.62
N ASP A 156 -8.29 7.73 2.83
CA ASP A 156 -9.40 7.37 1.99
C ASP A 156 -9.20 7.93 0.56
N ASN A 157 -10.09 7.56 -0.35
CA ASN A 157 -10.05 7.99 -1.76
C ASN A 157 -10.45 9.47 -1.97
N THR A 158 -10.60 10.24 -0.90
CA THR A 158 -10.95 11.67 -0.92
C THR A 158 -9.80 12.55 -0.44
N ILE A 159 -8.84 11.99 0.30
CA ILE A 159 -7.65 12.72 0.78
C ILE A 159 -6.87 13.28 -0.41
N THR A 160 -6.61 14.59 -0.35
CA THR A 160 -5.89 15.33 -1.38
C THR A 160 -4.44 15.60 -1.00
N LEU A 161 -3.60 15.87 -2.01
CA LEU A 161 -2.23 16.31 -1.78
C LEU A 161 -2.16 17.64 -1.02
N GLY A 162 -3.21 18.47 -1.12
CA GLY A 162 -3.38 19.65 -0.28
C GLY A 162 -3.50 19.28 1.20
N THR A 163 -4.27 18.26 1.55
CA THR A 163 -4.35 17.80 2.95
C THR A 163 -2.99 17.35 3.49
N LEU A 164 -2.16 16.73 2.64
CA LEU A 164 -0.83 16.24 3.05
C LEU A 164 0.22 17.36 3.13
N TYR A 165 0.27 18.26 2.14
CA TYR A 165 1.38 19.20 1.96
C TYR A 165 1.06 20.66 2.28
N ASN A 166 -0.19 21.03 2.51
CA ASN A 166 -0.56 22.43 2.74
C ASN A 166 -0.27 22.90 4.18
N ASN A 167 0.36 22.04 4.99
CA ASN A 167 1.00 22.34 6.27
C ASN A 167 2.54 22.47 6.16
N MET A 168 3.11 22.45 4.94
CA MET A 168 4.53 22.73 4.67
C MET A 168 4.76 24.17 4.22
#